data_AF-A0A2Y9SPA0-F1
#
_entry.id   AF-A0A2Y9SPA0-F1
#
_cell.length_a   1.000
_cell.length_b   1.000
_cell.length_c   1.000
_cell.angle_alpha   90.00
_cell.angle_beta   90.00
_cell.angle_gamma   90.00
#
_symmetry.space_group_name_H-M   'P 1'
#
loop_
_entity.id
_entity.type
_entity.pdbx_description
1 polymer ?
#
loop_
_entity_poly.entity_id
_entity_poly.type
_entity_poly.pdbx_seq_one_letter_code
_entity_poly.pdbx_strand_id
1 'polypeptide(L)'
;MARHVLKTSPIPVKTKLLHQIGLSLYNTSHGFHEDEVKRKLEQFPGGSVDLQKEDSGIGILTLNNPSKMNAFSGVMMLQLLEKVIELENWTEGKGLIVHGAKNTFSSGSDLNAVKALGTPETSFNKCCTSSRSGTGWRSRSYYSM
;
A
#
# COMPACT_ATOMS: atom_id res chain seq x y z
N MET A 1 8.90 -68.89 -11.78
CA MET A 1 8.04 -68.01 -10.97
C MET A 1 8.67 -66.63 -10.93
N ALA A 2 8.10 -65.67 -11.65
CA ALA A 2 8.64 -64.32 -11.83
C ALA A 2 8.32 -63.45 -10.60
N ARG A 3 9.36 -62.89 -9.96
CA ARG A 3 9.21 -61.87 -8.93
C ARG A 3 9.40 -60.50 -9.58
N HIS A 4 8.30 -59.81 -9.83
CA HIS A 4 8.26 -58.43 -10.32
C HIS A 4 8.43 -57.49 -9.12
N VAL A 5 9.59 -56.85 -8.98
CA VAL A 5 9.85 -55.82 -7.97
C VAL A 5 9.55 -54.47 -8.61
N LEU A 6 8.45 -53.84 -8.19
CA LEU A 6 8.08 -52.49 -8.63
C LEU A 6 9.09 -51.48 -8.07
N LYS A 7 9.90 -50.88 -8.96
CA LYS A 7 10.72 -49.70 -8.65
C LYS A 7 9.81 -48.48 -8.61
N THR A 8 9.58 -47.93 -7.42
CA THR A 8 8.95 -46.62 -7.27
C THR A 8 10.01 -45.53 -7.43
N SER A 9 9.87 -44.72 -8.48
CA SER A 9 10.70 -43.55 -8.75
C SER A 9 10.56 -42.49 -7.64
N PRO A 10 11.62 -41.75 -7.28
CA PRO A 10 11.54 -40.68 -6.30
C PRO A 10 10.71 -39.49 -6.84
N ILE A 11 9.79 -39.01 -5.99
CA ILE A 11 8.92 -37.86 -6.25
C ILE A 11 9.81 -36.61 -6.43
N PRO A 12 9.66 -35.83 -7.52
CA PRO A 12 10.42 -34.61 -7.69
C PRO A 12 9.99 -33.59 -6.63
N VAL A 13 10.95 -33.16 -5.81
CA VAL A 13 10.81 -32.01 -4.91
C VAL A 13 10.45 -30.82 -5.78
N LYS A 14 9.20 -30.35 -5.69
CA LYS A 14 8.77 -29.10 -6.29
C LYS A 14 9.58 -27.99 -5.63
N THR A 15 10.65 -27.57 -6.29
CA THR A 15 11.34 -26.31 -6.01
C THR A 15 10.27 -25.24 -5.99
N LYS A 16 9.98 -24.68 -4.81
CA LYS A 16 9.13 -23.51 -4.69
C LYS A 16 9.85 -22.41 -5.47
N LEU A 17 9.35 -22.17 -6.67
CA LEU A 17 9.66 -21.03 -7.49
C LEU A 17 9.34 -19.83 -6.60
N LEU A 18 10.38 -19.22 -6.03
CA LEU A 18 10.30 -17.94 -5.34
C LEU A 18 9.71 -17.00 -6.39
N HIS A 19 8.41 -16.78 -6.30
CA HIS A 19 7.74 -15.79 -7.13
C HIS A 19 8.47 -14.49 -6.87
N GLN A 20 9.01 -13.92 -7.94
CA GLN A 20 9.49 -12.54 -7.99
C GLN A 20 8.31 -11.61 -7.70
N ILE A 21 7.94 -11.47 -6.44
CA ILE A 21 7.06 -10.42 -5.93
C ILE A 21 8.05 -9.33 -5.54
N GLY A 22 8.15 -8.28 -6.35
CA GLY A 22 9.22 -7.29 -6.23
C GLY A 22 9.52 -6.54 -7.53
N LEU A 23 8.90 -6.93 -8.64
CA LEU A 23 8.81 -6.05 -9.80
C LEU A 23 7.84 -4.93 -9.45
N SER A 24 8.34 -3.68 -9.42
CA SER A 24 7.50 -2.49 -9.40
C SER A 24 6.41 -2.65 -10.47
N LEU A 25 5.14 -2.70 -10.04
CA LEU A 25 3.99 -2.82 -10.94
C LEU A 25 3.88 -1.62 -11.89
N TYR A 26 4.60 -0.53 -11.60
CA TYR A 26 4.67 0.68 -12.38
C TYR A 26 6.09 0.83 -12.97
N ASN A 27 6.23 0.47 -14.24
CA ASN A 27 7.46 0.69 -15.00
C ASN A 27 7.45 2.09 -15.64
N THR A 28 8.63 2.73 -15.71
CA THR A 28 8.90 4.04 -16.35
C THR A 28 8.39 4.11 -17.79
N SER A 29 8.12 2.96 -18.43
CA SER A 29 7.46 2.85 -19.74
C SER A 29 6.13 3.61 -19.84
N HIS A 30 5.49 3.94 -18.72
CA HIS A 30 4.22 4.70 -18.66
C HIS A 30 4.40 6.17 -18.21
N GLY A 31 5.64 6.68 -18.14
CA GLY A 31 5.92 8.03 -17.65
C GLY A 31 5.74 8.20 -16.13
N PHE A 32 5.80 7.10 -15.38
CA PHE A 32 5.85 7.14 -13.93
C PHE A 32 7.31 7.29 -13.47
N HIS A 33 7.65 8.46 -12.94
CA HIS A 33 8.96 8.74 -12.35
C HIS A 33 8.81 8.78 -10.83
N GLU A 34 9.22 7.71 -10.16
CA GLU A 34 9.04 7.54 -8.71
C GLU A 34 9.64 8.70 -7.91
N ASP A 35 10.86 9.14 -8.24
CA ASP A 35 11.52 10.24 -7.53
C ASP A 35 10.78 11.57 -7.68
N GLU A 36 10.16 11.83 -8.83
CA GLU A 36 9.35 13.03 -9.04
C GLU A 36 8.08 12.97 -8.20
N VAL A 37 7.45 11.81 -8.13
CA VAL A 37 6.27 11.57 -7.29
C VAL A 37 6.60 11.75 -5.82
N LYS A 38 7.72 11.18 -5.35
CA LYS A 38 8.20 11.36 -3.97
C LYS A 38 8.39 12.84 -3.63
N ARG A 39 9.13 13.58 -4.46
CA ARG A 39 9.34 15.02 -4.27
C ARG A 39 8.05 15.84 -4.24
N LYS A 40 7.01 15.43 -4.99
CA LYS A 40 5.70 16.08 -4.93
C LYS A 40 4.97 15.75 -3.62
N LEU A 41 5.00 14.49 -3.18
CA LEU A 41 4.34 14.06 -1.95
C LEU A 41 4.96 14.66 -0.69
N GLU A 42 6.28 14.86 -0.67
CA GLU A 42 7.00 15.53 0.43
C GLU A 42 6.49 16.95 0.73
N GLN A 43 5.89 17.62 -0.26
CA GLN A 43 5.34 18.98 -0.12
C GLN A 43 4.04 19.03 0.71
N PHE A 44 3.45 17.87 1.03
CA PHE A 44 2.22 17.76 1.82
C PHE A 44 2.50 17.10 3.18
N PRO A 45 3.02 17.85 4.16
CA PRO A 45 3.30 17.33 5.50
C PRO A 45 2.03 17.14 6.32
N GLY A 46 2.17 16.39 7.40
CA GLY A 46 1.14 16.23 8.44
C GLY A 46 0.89 14.77 8.79
N GLY A 47 0.73 14.52 10.08
CA GLY A 47 0.56 13.18 10.62
C GLY A 47 1.78 12.27 10.49
N SER A 48 1.61 11.01 10.87
CA SER A 48 2.61 9.95 10.71
C SER A 48 1.97 8.58 10.47
N VAL A 49 2.78 7.64 9.97
CA VAL A 49 2.46 6.21 9.93
C VAL A 49 3.47 5.48 10.81
N ASP A 50 2.99 5.00 11.94
CA ASP A 50 3.83 4.39 12.98
C ASP A 50 3.69 2.86 12.89
N LEU A 51 4.80 2.12 12.96
CA LEU A 51 4.82 0.66 12.92
C LEU A 51 5.49 0.11 14.17
N GLN A 52 4.79 -0.77 14.88
CA GLN A 52 5.30 -1.55 16.00
C GLN A 52 5.23 -3.04 15.66
N LYS A 53 6.25 -3.81 16.05
CA LYS A 53 6.31 -5.26 15.85
C LYS A 53 6.37 -5.91 17.22
N GLU A 54 5.39 -6.73 17.55
CA GLU A 54 5.38 -7.48 18.80
C GLU A 54 6.10 -8.82 18.65
N ASP A 55 6.64 -9.33 19.76
CA ASP A 55 7.28 -10.66 19.84
C ASP A 55 6.31 -11.81 19.49
N SER A 56 4.99 -11.56 19.57
CA SER A 56 3.94 -12.47 19.14
C SER A 56 3.99 -12.77 17.63
N GLY A 57 4.67 -11.93 16.85
CA GLY A 57 4.65 -11.90 15.39
C GLY A 57 3.52 -11.03 14.83
N ILE A 58 2.82 -10.26 15.66
CA ILE A 58 1.78 -9.32 15.23
C ILE A 58 2.38 -7.92 15.09
N GLY A 59 2.21 -7.32 13.91
CA GLY A 59 2.56 -5.93 13.65
C GLY A 59 1.35 -5.03 13.91
N ILE A 60 1.57 -3.85 14.49
CA ILE A 60 0.57 -2.82 14.70
C ILE A 60 0.99 -1.59 13.89
N LEU A 61 0.19 -1.24 12.87
CA LEU A 61 0.39 -0.07 12.03
C LEU A 61 -0.67 0.98 12.37
N THR A 62 -0.21 2.11 12.91
CA THR A 62 -1.07 3.20 13.35
C THR A 62 -1.04 4.36 12.34
N LEU A 63 -2.21 4.73 11.82
CA LEU A 63 -2.40 5.95 11.03
C LEU A 63 -2.65 7.12 11.98
N ASN A 64 -1.71 8.05 12.07
CA ASN A 64 -1.71 9.07 13.11
C ASN A 64 -1.81 10.47 12.52
N ASN A 65 -3.03 10.89 12.20
CA ASN A 65 -3.34 12.28 11.86
C ASN A 65 -4.71 12.70 12.42
N PRO A 66 -4.89 12.68 13.75
CA PRO A 66 -6.20 12.87 14.36
C PRO A 66 -6.82 14.24 14.05
N SER A 67 -6.00 15.26 13.76
CA SER A 67 -6.45 16.60 13.37
C SER A 67 -7.27 16.61 12.07
N LYS A 68 -7.05 15.61 11.21
CA LYS A 68 -7.75 15.42 9.94
C LYS A 68 -8.37 14.03 9.84
N MET A 69 -8.87 13.48 10.96
CA MET A 69 -9.51 12.16 10.99
C MET A 69 -8.65 11.06 10.34
N ASN A 70 -7.34 11.11 10.56
CA ASN A 70 -6.33 10.20 10.01
C ASN A 70 -6.29 10.18 8.47
N ALA A 71 -6.56 11.33 7.82
CA ALA A 71 -6.36 11.49 6.38
C ALA A 71 -4.88 11.35 6.00
N PHE A 72 -4.64 10.70 4.85
CA PHE A 72 -3.30 10.51 4.28
C PHE A 72 -2.78 11.79 3.65
N SER A 73 -1.83 12.43 4.33
CA SER A 73 -0.97 13.45 3.73
C SER A 73 0.01 12.81 2.73
N GLY A 74 0.71 13.62 1.94
CA GLY A 74 1.71 13.10 1.01
C GLY A 74 2.87 12.43 1.76
N VAL A 75 3.32 13.02 2.87
CA VAL A 75 4.35 12.41 3.73
C VAL A 75 3.88 11.07 4.31
N MET A 76 2.62 10.96 4.76
CA MET A 76 2.08 9.68 5.25
C MET A 76 2.04 8.60 4.16
N MET A 77 1.79 8.94 2.90
CA MET A 77 1.85 7.98 1.79
C MET A 77 3.27 7.42 1.59
N LEU A 78 4.29 8.27 1.73
CA LEU A 78 5.70 7.86 1.67
C LEU A 78 6.09 6.96 2.84
N GLN A 79 5.71 7.35 4.06
CA GLN A 79 5.95 6.53 5.23
C GLN A 79 5.25 5.18 5.14
N LEU A 80 4.01 5.13 4.65
CA LEU A 80 3.31 3.86 4.45
C LEU A 80 4.07 2.95 3.47
N LEU A 81 4.58 3.49 2.36
CA LEU A 81 5.43 2.74 1.42
C LEU A 81 6.65 2.16 2.13
N GLU A 82 7.37 2.97 2.90
CA GLU A 82 8.54 2.51 3.68
C GLU A 82 8.16 1.38 4.65
N LYS A 83 7.05 1.52 5.38
CA LYS A 83 6.57 0.49 6.32
C LYS A 83 6.15 -0.79 5.62
N VAL A 84 5.55 -0.71 4.44
CA VAL A 84 5.19 -1.90 3.66
C VAL A 84 6.43 -2.64 3.18
N ILE A 85 7.46 -1.94 2.71
CA ILE A 85 8.75 -2.53 2.34
C ILE A 85 9.42 -3.17 3.57
N GLU A 86 9.35 -2.50 4.72
CA GLU A 86 9.87 -3.02 6.00
C GLU A 86 9.14 -4.31 6.43
N LEU A 87 7.83 -4.40 6.17
CA LEU A 87 6.99 -5.56 6.46
C LEU A 87 7.18 -6.70 5.47
N GLU A 88 7.41 -6.40 4.20
CA GLU A 88 7.71 -7.40 3.16
C GLU A 88 8.96 -8.22 3.52
N ASN A 89 9.94 -7.57 4.15
CA ASN A 89 11.17 -8.21 4.61
C ASN A 89 11.07 -8.79 6.03
N TRP A 90 9.90 -8.70 6.69
CA TRP A 90 9.72 -9.18 8.06
C TRP A 90 9.33 -10.67 8.10
N THR A 91 10.33 -11.54 8.23
CA THR A 91 10.16 -13.01 8.15
C THR A 91 9.37 -13.62 9.31
N GLU A 92 9.44 -13.01 10.49
CA GLU A 92 8.76 -13.50 11.70
C GLU A 92 7.29 -13.02 11.79
N GLY A 93 6.84 -12.20 10.84
CA GLY A 93 5.50 -11.65 10.80
C GLY A 93 4.44 -12.71 10.55
N LYS A 94 3.40 -12.71 11.38
CA LYS A 94 2.22 -13.61 11.30
C LYS A 94 0.95 -12.87 10.95
N GLY A 95 0.85 -11.60 11.32
CA GLY A 95 -0.32 -10.77 11.07
C GLY A 95 -0.02 -9.28 11.24
N LEU A 96 -0.87 -8.45 10.64
CA LEU A 96 -0.80 -6.99 10.73
C LEU A 96 -2.17 -6.43 11.13
N ILE A 97 -2.20 -5.64 12.19
CA ILE A 97 -3.37 -4.84 12.60
C ILE A 97 -3.13 -3.42 12.13
N VAL A 98 -4.03 -2.91 11.28
CA VAL A 98 -4.00 -1.52 10.84
C VAL A 98 -5.13 -0.79 11.56
N HIS A 99 -4.79 0.30 12.25
CA HIS A 99 -5.80 1.11 12.94
C HIS A 99 -5.45 2.60 12.85
N GLY A 100 -6.45 3.45 13.08
CA GLY A 100 -6.23 4.88 13.22
C GLY A 100 -5.93 5.27 14.67
N ALA A 101 -5.21 6.38 14.84
CA ALA A 101 -5.05 7.01 16.13
C ALA A 101 -6.38 7.60 16.62
N LYS A 102 -6.61 7.56 17.94
CA LYS A 102 -7.83 8.05 18.60
C LYS A 102 -9.10 7.33 18.10
N ASN A 103 -10.11 8.06 17.64
CA ASN A 103 -11.49 7.57 17.53
C ASN A 103 -11.93 7.24 16.10
N THR A 104 -11.05 7.41 15.12
CA THR A 104 -11.38 7.26 13.70
C THR A 104 -10.34 6.38 13.01
N PHE A 105 -10.75 5.55 12.06
CA PHE A 105 -9.79 4.79 11.25
C PHE A 105 -9.03 5.71 10.29
N SER A 106 -9.68 6.19 9.23
CA SER A 106 -9.15 7.18 8.28
C SER A 106 -10.28 7.79 7.46
N SER A 107 -10.18 9.07 7.12
CA SER A 107 -11.09 9.77 6.19
C SER A 107 -10.61 9.76 4.72
N GLY A 108 -9.60 8.96 4.38
CA GLY A 108 -9.06 8.85 3.02
C GLY A 108 -7.93 9.85 2.72
N SER A 109 -7.84 10.34 1.49
CA SER A 109 -6.76 11.26 1.08
C SER A 109 -6.96 12.67 1.65
N ASP A 110 -5.85 13.32 2.02
CA ASP A 110 -5.86 14.73 2.42
C ASP A 110 -6.30 15.62 1.24
N LEU A 111 -7.32 16.46 1.46
CA LEU A 111 -7.85 17.34 0.42
C LEU A 111 -6.80 18.32 -0.13
N ASN A 112 -5.82 18.72 0.67
CA ASN A 112 -4.73 19.59 0.21
C ASN A 112 -3.82 18.86 -0.77
N ALA A 113 -3.51 17.58 -0.49
CA ALA A 113 -2.74 16.74 -1.40
C ALA A 113 -3.53 16.46 -2.69
N VAL A 114 -4.82 16.11 -2.58
CA VAL A 114 -5.68 15.81 -3.74
C VAL A 114 -5.81 17.02 -4.67
N LYS A 115 -5.97 18.23 -4.13
CA LYS A 115 -6.10 19.45 -4.94
C LYS A 115 -4.83 19.73 -5.74
N ALA A 116 -3.66 19.53 -5.15
CA ALA A 116 -2.40 19.80 -5.81
C ALA A 116 -1.95 18.68 -6.78
N LEU A 117 -2.35 17.43 -6.51
CA LEU A 117 -2.07 16.27 -7.36
C LEU A 117 -3.16 16.00 -8.41
N GLY A 118 -4.26 16.77 -8.37
CA GLY A 118 -5.44 16.58 -9.21
C GLY A 118 -5.43 17.37 -10.52
N THR A 119 -4.32 18.02 -10.90
CA THR A 119 -4.25 18.77 -12.16
C THR A 119 -4.12 17.82 -13.36
N PRO A 120 -4.72 18.13 -14.52
CA PRO A 120 -4.68 17.27 -15.71
C PRO A 120 -3.27 16.87 -16.16
N GLU A 121 -2.27 17.67 -15.78
CA GLU A 121 -0.86 17.50 -16.13
C GLU A 121 -0.07 16.61 -15.17
N THR A 122 -0.63 16.26 -14.00
CA THR A 122 0.04 15.36 -13.04
C THR A 122 -0.22 13.89 -13.36
N SER A 123 0.85 13.09 -13.50
CA SER A 123 0.86 11.65 -13.81
C SER A 123 -0.02 10.80 -12.88
N PHE A 124 -0.29 11.27 -11.66
CA PHE A 124 -1.17 10.65 -10.68
C PHE A 124 -2.61 10.48 -11.19
N ASN A 125 -3.11 11.45 -11.97
CA ASN A 125 -4.46 11.41 -12.50
C ASN A 125 -4.68 10.20 -13.41
N LYS A 126 -3.69 9.77 -14.21
CA LYS A 126 -3.86 8.61 -15.11
C LYS A 126 -4.09 7.29 -14.36
N CYS A 127 -3.45 7.09 -13.21
CA CYS A 127 -3.59 5.87 -12.41
C CYS A 127 -4.91 5.85 -11.62
N CYS A 128 -5.33 6.99 -11.06
CA CYS A 128 -6.55 7.08 -10.24
C CYS A 128 -7.82 7.45 -11.04
N THR A 129 -7.75 7.81 -12.32
CA THR A 129 -8.95 8.05 -13.14
C THR A 129 -9.75 6.77 -13.39
N SER A 130 -9.11 5.60 -13.35
CA SER A 130 -9.80 4.30 -13.50
C SER A 130 -10.68 3.94 -12.30
N SER A 131 -10.40 4.50 -11.11
CA SER A 131 -11.27 4.37 -9.93
C SER A 131 -12.36 5.44 -9.86
N ARG A 132 -12.26 6.52 -10.65
CA ARG A 132 -13.33 7.53 -10.81
C ARG A 132 -14.47 7.10 -11.73
N SER A 133 -14.22 6.17 -12.67
CA SER A 133 -15.26 5.60 -13.54
C SER A 133 -16.08 4.49 -12.86
N GLY A 134 -15.62 4.00 -11.70
CA GLY A 134 -16.42 3.17 -10.80
C GLY A 134 -17.40 4.04 -10.02
N THR A 135 -18.70 3.78 -10.18
CA THR A 135 -19.87 4.44 -9.60
C THR A 135 -19.95 4.44 -8.05
N GLY A 136 -18.83 4.38 -7.32
CA GLY A 136 -18.78 4.27 -5.86
C GLY A 136 -18.14 5.45 -5.10
N TRP A 137 -17.33 6.29 -5.75
CA TRP A 137 -16.57 7.36 -5.06
C TRP A 137 -16.94 8.77 -5.52
N ARG A 138 -18.22 9.04 -5.80
CA ARG A 138 -18.71 10.43 -5.78
C ARG A 138 -18.80 10.84 -4.31
N SER A 139 -17.93 11.78 -3.92
CA SER A 139 -18.14 12.59 -2.71
C SER A 139 -19.61 13.03 -2.70
N ARG A 140 -20.35 12.60 -1.67
CA ARG A 140 -21.67 13.13 -1.37
C ARG A 140 -21.46 14.55 -0.88
N SER A 141 -21.23 15.48 -1.81
CA SER A 141 -21.36 16.90 -1.53
C SER A 141 -22.79 17.12 -1.08
N TYR A 142 -22.98 17.46 0.19
CA TYR A 142 -24.20 18.08 0.65
C TYR A 142 -24.37 19.38 -0.13
N TYR A 143 -25.26 19.38 -1.12
CA TYR A 143 -25.93 20.61 -1.52
C TYR A 143 -26.93 20.91 -0.40
N SER A 144 -26.58 21.84 0.49
CA SER A 144 -27.61 22.56 1.24
C SER A 144 -28.30 23.50 0.27
N MET A 145 -29.64 23.51 0.35
CA MET A 145 -30.52 24.50 -0.29
C MET A 145 -30.09 25.92 0.07
#